data_AF-A0A662SHS5-F1
#
_entry.id   AF-A0A662SHS5-F1
#
_cell.length_a   1.000
_cell.length_b   1.000
_cell.length_c   1.000
_cell.angle_alpha   90.00
_cell.angle_beta   90.00
_cell.angle_gamma   90.00
#
_symmetry.space_group_name_H-M   'P 1'
#
loop_
_entity.id
_entity.type
_entity.pdbx_description
1 polymer ?
#
loop_
_entity_poly.entity_id
_entity_poly.type
_entity_poly.pdbx_seq_one_letter_code
_entity_poly.pdbx_strand_id
1 'polypeptide(L)'
;MNRERRIEIAEITRVEGHGRVEVIIEGNRIRDVKMAIFEGPRFFEALVEGVRYDIVPDIMRRICGICTASHSLASIRAIEKAFNIIPTKQTELLRDLLIHGEVIESHALHLFMLALPDYLGFPDVIRMARKHPEMVKAALMLKKAGNLVHNIVSGREVHGMNDMIGGFSKVPNEEELLKIRRAMEESKRTAQLAVDLFVRAGTPKFVESENILMALDPGEKFGYIGDYVTISTGDYYPVEEYEKLTNEKSVDYSHARLSAYRGSPFMVGALSRLLLNGKKLSGTAKELFKE
;
A
#
# COMPACT_ATOMS: atom_id res chain seq x y z
N MET A 1 -9.20 39.30 25.32
CA MET A 1 -9.36 38.60 24.02
C MET A 1 -8.26 37.57 23.91
N ASN A 2 -8.59 36.27 23.92
CA ASN A 2 -7.60 35.24 23.63
C ASN A 2 -7.22 35.37 22.15
N ARG A 3 -5.92 35.58 21.87
CA ARG A 3 -5.40 35.75 20.52
C ARG A 3 -5.37 34.39 19.84
N GLU A 4 -6.13 34.23 18.76
CA GLU A 4 -6.07 33.05 17.90
C GLU A 4 -4.78 33.08 17.05
N ARG A 5 -4.13 31.93 16.90
CA ARG A 5 -2.95 31.73 16.06
C ARG A 5 -3.16 30.50 15.19
N ARG A 6 -2.83 30.61 13.90
CA ARG A 6 -2.89 29.53 12.93
C ARG A 6 -1.48 29.14 12.50
N ILE A 7 -1.18 27.85 12.55
CA ILE A 7 0.02 27.26 11.94
C ILE A 7 -0.45 26.39 10.78
N GLU A 8 0.17 26.56 9.62
CA GLU A 8 -0.16 25.81 8.42
C GLU A 8 1.09 25.18 7.83
N ILE A 9 1.04 23.86 7.64
CA ILE A 9 1.94 23.12 6.76
C ILE A 9 1.20 23.04 5.42
N ALA A 10 1.50 23.99 4.53
CA ALA A 10 0.78 24.16 3.28
C ALA A 10 0.86 22.93 2.36
N GLU A 11 1.97 22.18 2.45
CA GLU A 11 2.18 20.97 1.68
C GLU A 11 2.99 19.96 2.50
N ILE A 12 2.45 18.75 2.63
CA ILE A 12 3.14 17.61 3.21
C ILE A 12 4.06 17.05 2.13
N THR A 13 5.36 16.99 2.44
CA THR A 13 6.38 16.48 1.52
C THR A 13 6.67 15.00 1.78
N ARG A 14 7.27 14.33 0.79
CA ARG A 14 7.64 12.89 0.84
C ARG A 14 6.44 11.96 1.09
N VAL A 15 5.29 12.31 0.53
CA VAL A 15 4.11 11.45 0.41
C VAL A 15 3.66 11.44 -1.05
N GLU A 16 2.88 10.45 -1.44
CA GLU A 16 2.16 10.48 -2.71
C GLU A 16 0.84 11.24 -2.54
N GLY A 17 0.40 11.96 -3.57
CA GLY A 17 -0.73 12.87 -3.51
C GLY A 17 -0.40 14.22 -2.86
N HIS A 18 -1.44 15.01 -2.59
CA HIS A 18 -1.30 16.38 -2.08
C HIS A 18 -2.11 16.56 -0.79
N GLY A 19 -1.41 16.89 0.30
CA GLY A 19 -2.03 17.10 1.61
C GLY A 19 -1.44 18.29 2.36
N ARG A 20 -2.21 18.85 3.28
CA ARG A 20 -1.82 19.96 4.17
C ARG A 20 -2.25 19.67 5.60
N VAL A 21 -1.58 20.32 6.56
CA VAL A 21 -1.97 20.29 7.98
C VAL A 21 -2.22 21.70 8.48
N GLU A 22 -3.36 21.91 9.12
CA GLU A 22 -3.71 23.15 9.80
C GLU A 22 -3.84 22.90 11.31
N VAL A 23 -3.22 23.76 12.12
CA VAL A 23 -3.29 23.75 13.57
C VAL A 23 -3.79 25.11 14.05
N ILE A 24 -4.94 25.11 14.74
CA ILE A 24 -5.56 26.30 15.32
C ILE A 24 -5.26 26.32 16.82
N ILE A 25 -4.69 27.43 17.30
CA ILE A 25 -4.25 27.62 18.69
C ILE A 25 -5.00 28.82 19.27
N GLU A 26 -5.66 28.62 20.41
CA GLU A 26 -6.32 29.68 21.17
C GLU A 26 -5.62 29.91 22.50
N GLY A 27 -5.04 31.10 22.67
CA GLY A 27 -4.18 31.37 23.82
C GLY A 27 -3.00 30.39 23.85
N ASN A 28 -2.99 29.52 24.85
CA ASN A 28 -1.96 28.48 25.05
C ASN A 28 -2.46 27.04 24.84
N ARG A 29 -3.65 26.86 24.23
CA ARG A 29 -4.22 25.53 23.98
C ARG A 29 -4.41 25.30 22.48
N ILE A 30 -4.12 24.08 22.02
CA ILE A 30 -4.50 23.64 20.68
C ILE A 30 -6.02 23.48 20.70
N ARG A 31 -6.70 24.20 19.80
CA ARG A 31 -8.15 24.11 19.61
C ARG A 31 -8.50 23.05 18.58
N ASP A 32 -7.77 23.00 17.46
CA ASP A 32 -8.09 22.12 16.35
C ASP A 32 -6.83 21.71 15.57
N VAL A 33 -6.83 20.50 15.02
CA VAL A 33 -5.81 19.97 14.11
C VAL A 33 -6.50 19.24 12.99
N LYS A 34 -6.30 19.70 11.75
CA LYS A 34 -6.91 19.12 10.55
C LYS A 34 -5.84 18.74 9.54
N MET A 35 -5.92 17.51 9.05
CA MET A 35 -5.22 17.08 7.85
C MET A 35 -6.22 17.09 6.69
N ALA A 36 -5.88 17.79 5.61
CA ALA A 36 -6.72 17.87 4.42
C ALA A 36 -5.98 17.31 3.22
N ILE A 37 -6.64 16.46 2.44
CA ILE A 37 -6.18 16.05 1.12
C ILE A 37 -6.87 16.95 0.10
N PHE A 38 -6.10 17.56 -0.80
CA PHE A 38 -6.63 18.54 -1.76
C PHE A 38 -6.28 18.20 -3.21
N GLU A 39 -5.80 16.97 -3.46
CA GLU A 39 -5.67 16.45 -4.83
C GLU A 39 -7.00 16.60 -5.58
N GLY A 40 -6.94 17.01 -6.85
CA GLY A 40 -8.14 17.19 -7.65
C GLY A 40 -8.92 15.87 -7.78
N PRO A 41 -10.24 15.85 -7.56
CA PRO A 41 -11.02 14.64 -7.76
C PRO A 41 -10.92 14.22 -9.22
N ARG A 42 -10.37 13.02 -9.46
CA ARG A 42 -10.23 12.45 -10.81
C ARG A 42 -11.47 11.68 -11.26
N PHE A 43 -12.47 11.55 -10.38
CA PHE A 43 -13.79 10.99 -10.64
C PHE A 43 -13.78 9.60 -11.30
N PHE A 44 -12.82 8.74 -10.92
CA PHE A 44 -12.69 7.40 -11.50
C PHE A 44 -13.98 6.55 -11.36
N GLU A 45 -14.74 6.72 -10.27
CA GLU A 45 -16.02 6.06 -10.05
C GLU A 45 -17.05 6.40 -11.15
N ALA A 46 -17.24 7.69 -11.43
CA ALA A 46 -18.13 8.15 -12.49
C ALA A 46 -17.55 7.90 -13.90
N LEU A 47 -16.22 7.96 -14.04
CA LEU A 47 -15.51 7.79 -15.31
C LEU A 47 -15.74 6.40 -15.93
N VAL A 48 -15.90 5.37 -15.10
CA VAL A 48 -16.09 3.99 -15.59
C VAL A 48 -17.55 3.65 -15.87
N GLU A 49 -18.50 4.54 -15.55
CA GLU A 49 -19.91 4.32 -15.90
C GLU A 49 -20.08 4.27 -17.43
N GLY A 50 -20.74 3.23 -17.91
CA GLY A 50 -20.93 3.00 -19.36
C GLY A 50 -19.66 2.57 -20.11
N VAL A 51 -18.51 2.45 -19.43
CA VAL A 51 -17.30 1.90 -20.02
C VAL A 51 -17.42 0.38 -20.14
N ARG A 52 -16.89 -0.16 -21.24
CA ARG A 52 -16.84 -1.61 -21.46
C ARG A 52 -15.98 -2.27 -20.39
N TYR A 53 -16.51 -3.32 -19.75
CA TYR A 53 -15.93 -3.92 -18.56
C TYR A 53 -14.45 -4.31 -18.70
N ASP A 54 -14.02 -4.76 -19.88
CA ASP A 54 -12.66 -5.22 -20.15
C ASP A 54 -11.62 -4.09 -20.20
N ILE A 55 -12.06 -2.85 -20.39
CA ILE A 55 -11.21 -1.65 -20.37
C ILE A 55 -11.09 -1.09 -18.94
N VAL A 56 -11.99 -1.47 -18.02
CA VAL A 56 -12.00 -0.95 -16.65
C VAL A 56 -10.69 -1.20 -15.90
N PRO A 57 -10.06 -2.40 -15.92
CA PRO A 57 -8.76 -2.61 -15.27
C PRO A 57 -7.67 -1.66 -15.80
N ASP A 58 -7.74 -1.34 -17.08
CA ASP A 58 -6.85 -0.37 -17.70
C ASP A 58 -7.10 1.02 -17.13
N ILE A 59 -8.33 1.49 -17.03
CA ILE A 59 -8.61 2.80 -16.44
C ILE A 59 -8.18 2.83 -14.96
N MET A 60 -8.55 1.81 -14.18
CA MET A 60 -8.34 1.77 -12.73
C MET A 60 -6.86 1.77 -12.34
N ARG A 61 -5.97 1.12 -13.11
CA ARG A 61 -4.53 1.17 -12.79
C ARG A 61 -3.90 2.54 -12.93
N ARG A 62 -4.59 3.54 -13.50
CA ARG A 62 -4.15 4.95 -13.55
C ARG A 62 -4.55 5.76 -12.31
N ILE A 63 -5.22 5.15 -11.32
CA ILE A 63 -5.50 5.79 -10.04
C ILE A 63 -4.20 6.14 -9.30
N CYS A 64 -3.18 5.28 -9.33
CA CYS A 64 -1.90 5.59 -8.72
C CYS A 64 -0.77 4.94 -9.52
N GLY A 65 0.36 5.65 -9.67
CA GLY A 65 1.55 5.14 -10.35
C GLY A 65 2.39 4.17 -9.51
N ILE A 66 2.09 4.02 -8.21
CA ILE A 66 2.83 3.14 -7.29
C ILE A 66 2.09 1.81 -7.09
N CYS A 67 0.78 1.83 -6.83
CA CYS A 67 -0.02 0.63 -6.58
C CYS A 67 -0.85 0.18 -7.80
N THR A 68 -0.20 0.13 -8.96
CA THR A 68 -0.86 -0.12 -10.26
C THR A 68 -1.51 -1.50 -10.35
N ALA A 69 -0.86 -2.54 -9.85
CA ALA A 69 -1.36 -3.91 -9.83
C ALA A 69 -2.46 -4.11 -8.79
N SER A 70 -2.38 -3.44 -7.63
CA SER A 70 -3.48 -3.44 -6.66
C SER A 70 -4.79 -3.00 -7.33
N HIS A 71 -4.75 -1.88 -8.06
CA HIS A 71 -5.93 -1.37 -8.75
C HIS A 71 -6.41 -2.26 -9.89
N SER A 72 -5.51 -2.77 -10.74
CA SER A 72 -5.93 -3.64 -11.86
C SER A 72 -6.47 -4.97 -11.36
N LEU A 73 -5.80 -5.62 -10.41
CA LEU A 73 -6.22 -6.91 -9.86
C LEU A 73 -7.53 -6.80 -9.07
N ALA A 74 -7.72 -5.73 -8.29
CA ALA A 74 -9.00 -5.49 -7.62
C ALA A 74 -10.15 -5.37 -8.63
N SER A 75 -9.93 -4.62 -9.71
CA SER A 75 -10.93 -4.42 -10.77
C SER A 75 -11.22 -5.70 -11.55
N ILE A 76 -10.18 -6.45 -11.92
CA ILE A 76 -10.31 -7.75 -12.58
C ILE A 76 -11.11 -8.71 -11.70
N ARG A 77 -10.79 -8.80 -10.40
CA ARG A 77 -11.50 -9.69 -9.47
C ARG A 77 -12.96 -9.29 -9.31
N ALA A 78 -13.27 -8.00 -9.23
CA ALA A 78 -14.65 -7.51 -9.16
C ALA A 78 -15.46 -7.95 -10.39
N ILE A 79 -14.88 -7.81 -11.57
CA ILE A 79 -15.50 -8.21 -12.84
C ILE A 79 -15.65 -9.73 -12.93
N GLU A 80 -14.62 -10.49 -12.56
CA GLU A 80 -14.68 -11.95 -12.55
C GLU A 80 -15.77 -12.47 -11.63
N LYS A 81 -15.91 -11.89 -10.44
CA LYS A 81 -17.02 -12.21 -9.52
C LYS A 81 -18.38 -11.89 -10.15
N ALA A 82 -18.54 -10.73 -10.78
CA ALA A 82 -19.78 -10.35 -11.44
C ALA A 82 -20.18 -11.32 -12.58
N PHE A 83 -19.20 -11.85 -13.30
CA PHE A 83 -19.41 -12.83 -14.38
C PHE A 83 -19.30 -14.30 -13.95
N ASN A 84 -19.09 -14.59 -12.67
CA ASN A 84 -18.81 -15.93 -12.14
C ASN A 84 -17.65 -16.65 -12.85
N ILE A 85 -16.62 -15.90 -13.24
CA ILE A 85 -15.40 -16.42 -13.85
C ILE A 85 -14.47 -16.91 -12.75
N ILE A 86 -14.08 -18.18 -12.83
CA ILE A 86 -13.13 -18.79 -11.89
C ILE A 86 -11.75 -18.85 -12.57
N PRO A 87 -10.75 -18.10 -12.09
CA PRO A 87 -9.41 -18.12 -12.67
C PRO A 87 -8.74 -19.48 -12.45
N THR A 88 -7.83 -19.86 -13.34
CA THR A 88 -7.03 -21.08 -13.18
C THR A 88 -6.03 -20.92 -12.03
N LYS A 89 -5.56 -22.04 -11.48
CA LYS A 89 -4.54 -22.00 -10.41
C LYS A 89 -3.26 -21.27 -10.83
N GLN A 90 -2.84 -21.44 -12.08
CA GLN A 90 -1.71 -20.71 -12.65
C GLN A 90 -1.95 -19.19 -12.62
N THR A 91 -3.15 -18.75 -12.98
CA THR A 91 -3.53 -17.34 -12.96
C THR A 91 -3.48 -16.77 -11.54
N GLU A 92 -4.05 -17.49 -10.56
CA GLU A 92 -3.99 -17.07 -9.15
C GLU A 92 -2.54 -16.89 -8.68
N LEU A 93 -1.65 -17.85 -8.98
CA LEU A 93 -0.25 -17.78 -8.58
C LEU A 93 0.51 -16.63 -9.26
N LEU A 94 0.22 -16.33 -10.53
CA LEU A 94 0.81 -15.19 -11.22
C LEU A 94 0.32 -13.85 -10.67
N ARG A 95 -0.95 -13.75 -10.28
CA ARG A 95 -1.51 -12.56 -9.60
C ARG A 95 -0.91 -12.37 -8.21
N ASP A 96 -0.75 -13.46 -7.47
CA ASP A 96 -0.07 -13.45 -6.18
C ASP A 96 1.40 -13.02 -6.34
N LEU A 97 2.10 -13.53 -7.35
CA LEU A 97 3.46 -13.10 -7.67
C LEU A 97 3.50 -11.59 -8.01
N LEU A 98 2.57 -11.11 -8.84
CA LEU A 98 2.50 -9.71 -9.24
C LEU A 98 2.28 -8.77 -8.05
N ILE A 99 1.32 -9.08 -7.16
CA ILE A 99 1.05 -8.24 -5.99
C ILE A 99 2.23 -8.23 -5.01
N HIS A 100 2.96 -9.35 -4.87
CA HIS A 100 4.19 -9.39 -4.07
C HIS A 100 5.30 -8.51 -4.70
N GLY A 101 5.41 -8.50 -6.02
CA GLY A 101 6.31 -7.60 -6.75
C GLY A 101 6.03 -6.13 -6.45
N GLU A 102 4.76 -5.73 -6.51
CA GLU A 102 4.30 -4.39 -6.15
C GLU A 102 4.61 -4.04 -4.70
N VAL A 103 4.35 -4.94 -3.75
CA VAL A 103 4.63 -4.65 -2.35
C VAL A 103 6.13 -4.45 -2.11
N ILE A 104 6.99 -5.23 -2.76
CA ILE A 104 8.44 -5.07 -2.65
C ILE A 104 8.88 -3.70 -3.18
N GLU A 105 8.47 -3.31 -4.39
CA GLU A 105 8.89 -2.03 -4.95
C GLU A 105 8.27 -0.82 -4.25
N SER A 106 7.01 -0.91 -3.81
CA SER A 106 6.30 0.14 -3.08
C SER A 106 6.86 0.33 -1.66
N HIS A 107 7.08 -0.75 -0.91
CA HIS A 107 7.69 -0.64 0.42
C HIS A 107 9.16 -0.20 0.34
N ALA A 108 9.92 -0.63 -0.68
CA ALA A 108 11.29 -0.15 -0.87
C ALA A 108 11.33 1.36 -1.12
N LEU A 109 10.43 1.87 -1.97
CA LEU A 109 10.28 3.30 -2.21
C LEU A 109 9.91 4.04 -0.92
N HIS A 110 8.84 3.62 -0.25
CA HIS A 110 8.33 4.30 0.94
C HIS A 110 9.36 4.30 2.09
N LEU A 111 9.85 3.11 2.48
CA LEU A 111 10.72 2.98 3.65
C LEU A 111 12.02 3.77 3.43
N PHE A 112 12.71 3.58 2.31
CA PHE A 112 14.05 4.15 2.16
C PHE A 112 14.08 5.57 1.61
N MET A 113 13.17 5.93 0.71
CA MET A 113 13.22 7.24 0.06
C MET A 113 12.34 8.27 0.77
N LEU A 114 11.25 7.83 1.41
CA LEU A 114 10.29 8.71 2.06
C LEU A 114 10.50 8.77 3.57
N ALA A 115 10.44 7.63 4.26
CA ALA A 115 10.46 7.58 5.72
C ALA A 115 11.87 7.69 6.33
N LEU A 116 12.84 6.91 5.83
CA LEU A 116 14.17 6.81 6.43
C LEU A 116 14.91 8.15 6.60
N PRO A 117 14.80 9.14 5.70
CA PRO A 117 15.38 10.46 5.94
C PRO A 117 14.92 11.10 7.26
N ASP A 118 13.64 10.95 7.67
CA ASP A 118 13.17 11.47 8.97
C ASP A 118 13.86 10.77 10.14
N TYR A 119 13.93 9.44 10.09
CA TYR A 119 14.54 8.62 11.13
C TYR A 119 16.03 8.94 11.33
N LEU A 120 16.71 9.37 10.27
CA LEU A 120 18.14 9.70 10.30
C LEU A 120 18.42 11.20 10.36
N GLY A 121 17.38 12.05 10.44
CA GLY A 121 17.52 13.51 10.54
C GLY A 121 18.01 14.19 9.26
N PHE A 122 17.69 13.64 8.09
CA PHE A 122 17.97 14.24 6.78
C PHE A 122 16.71 14.88 6.19
N PRO A 123 16.85 16.03 5.49
CA PRO A 123 15.71 16.68 4.84
C PRO A 123 15.21 15.91 3.61
N ASP A 124 16.04 15.10 2.97
CA ASP A 124 15.70 14.32 1.78
C ASP A 124 16.70 13.18 1.53
N VAL A 125 16.29 12.26 0.64
CA VAL A 125 17.09 11.10 0.22
C VAL A 125 18.39 11.46 -0.49
N ILE A 126 18.47 12.62 -1.18
CA ILE A 126 19.66 13.02 -1.96
C ILE A 126 20.78 13.43 -1.01
N ARG A 127 20.46 14.22 0.02
CA ARG A 127 21.41 14.61 1.06
C ARG A 127 21.79 13.42 1.94
N MET A 128 20.84 12.52 2.22
CA MET A 128 21.13 11.25 2.89
C MET A 128 22.11 10.40 2.07
N ALA A 129 21.92 10.28 0.75
CA ALA A 129 22.77 9.49 -0.15
C ALA A 129 24.24 9.93 -0.14
N ARG A 130 24.54 11.19 0.17
CA ARG A 130 25.92 11.69 0.27
C ARG A 130 26.68 11.11 1.46
N LYS A 131 25.96 10.76 2.54
CA LYS A 131 26.53 10.16 3.76
C LYS A 131 26.30 8.66 3.85
N HIS A 132 25.18 8.18 3.30
CA HIS A 132 24.72 6.79 3.36
C HIS A 132 24.38 6.24 1.96
N PRO A 133 25.33 6.26 1.00
CA PRO A 133 25.07 5.81 -0.37
C PRO A 133 24.68 4.32 -0.44
N GLU A 134 25.15 3.51 0.49
CA GLU A 134 24.83 2.09 0.62
C GLU A 134 23.35 1.84 0.90
N MET A 135 22.71 2.67 1.75
CA MET A 135 21.30 2.54 2.08
C MET A 135 20.41 2.87 0.88
N VAL A 136 20.78 3.89 0.10
CA VAL A 136 20.04 4.26 -1.11
C VAL A 136 20.24 3.23 -2.21
N LYS A 137 21.44 2.66 -2.36
CA LYS A 137 21.68 1.54 -3.28
C LYS A 137 20.86 0.31 -2.91
N ALA A 138 20.78 -0.03 -1.63
CA ALA A 138 19.92 -1.10 -1.12
C ALA A 138 18.44 -0.88 -1.50
N ALA A 139 17.93 0.33 -1.33
CA ALA A 139 16.57 0.70 -1.74
C ALA A 139 16.34 0.48 -3.24
N LEU A 140 17.26 0.97 -4.07
CA LEU A 140 17.17 0.85 -5.52
C LEU A 140 17.26 -0.62 -5.99
N MET A 141 18.05 -1.45 -5.30
CA MET A 141 18.12 -2.89 -5.58
C MET A 141 16.79 -3.59 -5.29
N LEU A 142 16.18 -3.31 -4.13
CA LEU A 142 14.85 -3.86 -3.79
C LEU A 142 13.78 -3.39 -4.76
N LYS A 143 13.77 -2.08 -5.09
CA LYS A 143 12.84 -1.53 -6.07
C LYS A 143 13.01 -2.19 -7.44
N LYS A 144 14.26 -2.34 -7.92
CA LYS A 144 14.55 -3.03 -9.18
C LYS A 144 14.04 -4.47 -9.19
N ALA A 145 14.15 -5.17 -8.06
CA ALA A 145 13.66 -6.54 -7.94
C ALA A 145 12.12 -6.63 -8.03
N GLY A 146 11.39 -5.73 -7.36
CA GLY A 146 9.93 -5.63 -7.51
C GLY A 146 9.51 -5.23 -8.92
N ASN A 147 10.18 -4.24 -9.52
CA ASN A 147 9.94 -3.80 -10.90
C ASN A 147 10.20 -4.92 -11.94
N LEU A 148 11.16 -5.81 -11.69
CA LEU A 148 11.41 -6.96 -12.55
C LEU A 148 10.19 -7.89 -12.62
N VAL A 149 9.50 -8.09 -11.49
CA VAL A 149 8.26 -8.87 -11.45
C VAL A 149 7.20 -8.20 -12.32
N HIS A 150 6.98 -6.90 -12.16
CA HIS A 150 6.02 -6.15 -12.98
C HIS A 150 6.35 -6.20 -14.48
N ASN A 151 7.61 -5.98 -14.85
CA ASN A 151 8.04 -6.07 -16.25
C ASN A 151 7.76 -7.45 -16.87
N ILE A 152 8.03 -8.53 -16.14
CA ILE A 152 7.85 -9.89 -16.66
C ILE A 152 6.37 -10.31 -16.65
N VAL A 153 5.64 -9.99 -15.57
CA VAL A 153 4.28 -10.51 -15.33
C VAL A 153 3.20 -9.58 -15.87
N SER A 154 3.33 -8.25 -15.70
CA SER A 154 2.36 -7.25 -16.19
C SER A 154 2.83 -6.57 -17.49
N GLY A 155 4.09 -6.77 -17.89
CA GLY A 155 4.66 -6.30 -19.16
C GLY A 155 5.35 -4.94 -19.09
N ARG A 156 5.14 -4.17 -18.01
CA ARG A 156 5.79 -2.87 -17.74
C ARG A 156 5.93 -2.66 -16.24
N GLU A 157 6.93 -1.90 -15.82
CA GLU A 157 7.11 -1.51 -14.40
C GLU A 157 5.92 -0.73 -13.84
N VAL A 158 5.33 0.14 -14.66
CA VAL A 158 4.23 1.00 -14.27
C VAL A 158 3.15 0.91 -15.32
N HIS A 159 1.92 0.65 -14.88
CA HIS A 159 0.73 0.51 -15.73
C HIS A 159 0.91 -0.55 -16.83
N GLY A 160 1.49 -1.70 -16.47
CA GLY A 160 1.45 -2.90 -17.31
C GLY A 160 0.00 -3.31 -17.64
N MET A 161 -0.20 -4.02 -18.74
CA MET A 161 -1.54 -4.34 -19.27
C MET A 161 -1.66 -5.80 -19.68
N ASN A 162 -0.76 -6.65 -19.18
CA ASN A 162 -0.75 -8.08 -19.50
C ASN A 162 -1.73 -8.88 -18.62
N ASP A 163 -1.98 -8.42 -17.39
CA ASP A 163 -3.04 -8.95 -16.53
C ASP A 163 -4.42 -8.55 -17.05
N MET A 164 -5.29 -9.53 -17.24
CA MET A 164 -6.61 -9.36 -17.82
C MET A 164 -7.65 -10.25 -17.13
N ILE A 165 -8.92 -10.03 -17.48
CA ILE A 165 -10.02 -10.86 -16.98
C ILE A 165 -9.81 -12.31 -17.44
N GLY A 166 -9.93 -13.24 -16.50
CA GLY A 166 -9.73 -14.67 -16.72
C GLY A 166 -8.27 -15.14 -16.75
N GLY A 167 -7.27 -14.24 -16.77
CA GLY A 167 -5.87 -14.66 -16.92
C GLY A 167 -4.88 -13.56 -17.24
N PHE A 168 -3.95 -13.90 -18.13
CA PHE A 168 -2.91 -13.02 -18.66
C PHE A 168 -2.86 -13.16 -20.18
N SER A 169 -2.59 -12.08 -20.90
CA SER A 169 -2.44 -12.13 -22.37
C SER A 169 -1.25 -12.99 -22.78
N LYS A 170 -0.15 -12.92 -22.03
CA LYS A 170 1.03 -13.76 -22.17
C LYS A 170 1.49 -14.21 -20.79
N VAL A 171 1.71 -15.51 -20.60
CA VAL A 171 2.31 -16.03 -19.37
C VAL A 171 3.84 -16.07 -19.50
N PRO A 172 4.60 -15.82 -18.41
CA PRO A 172 6.05 -15.89 -18.45
C PRO A 172 6.52 -17.33 -18.66
N ASN A 173 7.63 -17.49 -19.38
CA ASN A 173 8.29 -18.78 -19.54
C ASN A 173 9.18 -19.13 -18.32
N GLU A 174 9.70 -20.35 -18.29
CA GLU A 174 10.52 -20.83 -17.18
C GLU A 174 11.79 -19.98 -16.95
N GLU A 175 12.46 -19.55 -18.01
CA GLU A 175 13.67 -18.72 -17.90
C GLU A 175 13.36 -17.37 -17.24
N GLU A 176 12.23 -16.75 -17.59
CA GLU A 176 11.73 -15.51 -16.99
C GLU A 176 11.40 -15.69 -15.51
N LEU A 177 10.73 -16.79 -15.14
CA LEU A 177 10.46 -17.11 -13.73
C LEU A 177 11.74 -17.37 -12.93
N LEU A 178 12.74 -18.04 -13.51
CA LEU A 178 14.04 -18.25 -12.88
C LEU A 178 14.84 -16.94 -12.73
N LYS A 179 14.65 -15.95 -13.62
CA LYS A 179 15.21 -14.60 -13.44
C LYS A 179 14.59 -13.90 -12.23
N ILE A 180 13.27 -13.95 -12.06
CA ILE A 180 12.59 -13.41 -10.88
C ILE A 180 13.12 -14.08 -9.62
N ARG A 181 13.18 -15.42 -9.60
CA ARG A 181 13.66 -16.18 -8.44
C ARG A 181 15.05 -15.75 -8.00
N ARG A 182 16.02 -15.65 -8.93
CA ARG A 182 17.38 -15.19 -8.64
C ARG A 182 17.40 -13.78 -8.05
N ALA A 183 16.64 -12.85 -8.64
CA ALA A 183 16.53 -11.48 -8.14
C ALA A 183 15.94 -11.42 -6.71
N MET A 184 14.95 -12.26 -6.40
CA MET A 184 14.38 -12.36 -5.05
C MET A 184 15.41 -12.92 -4.06
N GLU A 185 16.15 -13.97 -4.44
CA GLU A 185 17.21 -14.58 -3.61
C GLU A 185 18.33 -13.57 -3.29
N GLU A 186 18.80 -12.82 -4.30
CA GLU A 186 19.82 -11.77 -4.13
C GLU A 186 19.33 -10.60 -3.26
N SER A 187 18.02 -10.31 -3.30
CA SER A 187 17.40 -9.20 -2.57
C SER A 187 17.10 -9.51 -1.10
N LYS A 188 17.09 -10.79 -0.69
CA LYS A 188 16.74 -11.20 0.68
C LYS A 188 17.58 -10.50 1.75
N ARG A 189 18.90 -10.46 1.56
CA ARG A 189 19.81 -9.81 2.52
C ARG A 189 19.50 -8.32 2.66
N THR A 190 19.19 -7.67 1.54
CA THR A 190 18.83 -6.25 1.52
C THR A 190 17.51 -5.98 2.26
N ALA A 191 16.53 -6.87 2.12
CA ALA A 191 15.27 -6.78 2.86
C ALA A 191 15.48 -6.96 4.38
N GLN A 192 16.35 -7.89 4.81
CA GLN A 192 16.70 -8.05 6.23
C GLN A 192 17.39 -6.82 6.79
N LEU A 193 18.32 -6.22 6.03
CA LEU A 193 18.99 -4.98 6.41
C LEU A 193 18.00 -3.83 6.63
N ALA A 194 16.91 -3.78 5.85
CA ALA A 194 15.83 -2.81 6.06
C ALA A 194 15.21 -2.98 7.46
N VAL A 195 14.88 -4.20 7.84
CA VAL A 195 14.30 -4.50 9.16
C VAL A 195 15.26 -4.07 10.27
N ASP A 196 16.52 -4.47 10.19
CA ASP A 196 17.55 -4.11 11.18
C ASP A 196 17.73 -2.59 11.34
N LEU A 197 17.61 -1.85 10.24
CA LEU A 197 17.75 -0.40 10.23
C LEU A 197 16.60 0.27 10.96
N PHE A 198 15.35 -0.11 10.65
CA PHE A 198 14.17 0.48 11.28
C PHE A 198 14.02 0.09 12.75
N VAL A 199 14.43 -1.13 13.13
CA VAL A 199 14.51 -1.54 14.54
C VAL A 199 15.50 -0.66 15.30
N ARG A 200 16.68 -0.38 14.72
CA ARG A 200 17.71 0.46 15.35
C ARG A 200 17.33 1.93 15.41
N ALA A 201 16.69 2.45 14.38
CA ALA A 201 16.28 3.84 14.34
C ALA A 201 15.20 4.16 15.39
N GLY A 202 14.37 3.16 15.74
CA GLY A 202 13.38 3.24 16.81
C GLY A 202 12.14 4.04 16.40
N THR A 203 10.97 3.62 16.84
CA THR A 203 9.71 4.31 16.53
C THR A 203 9.51 5.50 17.47
N PRO A 204 9.12 6.69 16.96
CA PRO A 204 8.78 7.82 17.82
C PRO A 204 7.60 7.49 18.77
N LYS A 205 7.64 7.96 20.01
CA LYS A 205 6.60 7.66 21.03
C LYS A 205 5.33 8.50 20.93
N PHE A 206 5.31 9.54 20.09
CA PHE A 206 4.19 10.47 20.00
C PHE A 206 3.16 10.08 18.91
N VAL A 207 3.30 8.92 18.27
CA VAL A 207 2.43 8.44 17.18
C VAL A 207 1.55 7.25 17.60
N GLU A 208 1.27 7.13 18.90
CA GLU A 208 0.42 6.06 19.44
C GLU A 208 -1.05 6.48 19.43
N SER A 209 -1.90 5.61 18.91
CA SER A 209 -3.36 5.78 18.91
C SER A 209 -4.00 4.39 18.94
N GLU A 210 -5.01 4.23 19.80
CA GLU A 210 -5.86 3.04 19.80
C GLU A 210 -6.67 3.00 18.52
N ASN A 211 -6.35 2.06 17.63
CA ASN A 211 -7.06 1.86 16.38
C ASN A 211 -7.56 0.43 16.27
N ILE A 212 -8.76 0.28 15.73
CA ILE A 212 -9.23 -1.01 15.25
C ILE A 212 -8.38 -1.38 14.04
N LEU A 213 -7.85 -2.60 13.98
CA LEU A 213 -7.05 -3.03 12.84
C LEU A 213 -7.92 -3.79 11.86
N MET A 214 -7.71 -3.55 10.57
CA MET A 214 -8.36 -4.30 9.49
C MET A 214 -7.36 -4.79 8.45
N ALA A 215 -7.56 -6.01 7.99
CA ALA A 215 -6.78 -6.61 6.93
C ALA A 215 -7.61 -7.63 6.14
N LEU A 216 -7.22 -7.90 4.89
CA LEU A 216 -7.71 -9.07 4.19
C LEU A 216 -7.14 -10.34 4.83
N ASP A 217 -7.94 -11.40 4.83
CA ASP A 217 -7.51 -12.76 5.12
C ASP A 217 -7.00 -13.44 3.82
N PRO A 218 -5.69 -13.72 3.71
CA PRO A 218 -5.11 -14.36 2.53
C PRO A 218 -5.28 -15.89 2.50
N GLY A 219 -6.05 -16.48 3.43
CA GLY A 219 -6.20 -17.92 3.58
C GLY A 219 -5.07 -18.54 4.40
N GLU A 220 -4.46 -19.61 3.90
CA GLU A 220 -3.50 -20.43 4.67
C GLU A 220 -2.11 -19.80 4.83
N LYS A 221 -1.67 -19.00 3.84
CA LYS A 221 -0.34 -18.38 3.81
C LYS A 221 -0.47 -16.88 3.86
N PHE A 222 0.53 -16.20 4.42
CA PHE A 222 0.58 -14.74 4.37
C PHE A 222 0.57 -14.26 2.92
N GLY A 223 -0.23 -13.24 2.63
CA GLY A 223 -0.42 -12.70 1.29
C GLY A 223 -1.23 -11.41 1.34
N TYR A 224 -1.56 -10.89 0.15
CA TYR A 224 -2.20 -9.57 -0.01
C TYR A 224 -3.57 -9.63 -0.68
N ILE A 225 -3.96 -10.80 -1.19
CA ILE A 225 -5.23 -11.05 -1.86
C ILE A 225 -6.06 -11.96 -0.97
N GLY A 226 -7.32 -11.60 -0.75
CA GLY A 226 -8.27 -12.36 0.06
C GLY A 226 -9.71 -12.03 -0.28
N ASP A 227 -10.63 -12.91 0.11
CA ASP A 227 -12.09 -12.76 -0.06
C ASP A 227 -12.81 -12.44 1.25
N TYR A 228 -12.09 -12.38 2.36
CA TYR A 228 -12.61 -12.00 3.67
C TYR A 228 -11.78 -10.89 4.30
N VAL A 229 -12.43 -10.06 5.10
CA VAL A 229 -11.84 -9.04 5.97
C VAL A 229 -11.83 -9.57 7.39
N THR A 230 -10.66 -9.54 8.04
CA THR A 230 -10.48 -9.82 9.45
C THR A 230 -10.22 -8.52 10.22
N ILE A 231 -10.80 -8.41 11.41
CA ILE A 231 -10.81 -7.18 12.21
C ILE A 231 -10.30 -7.51 13.62
N SER A 232 -9.55 -6.60 14.26
CA SER A 232 -8.99 -6.81 15.61
C SER A 232 -10.05 -7.01 16.70
N THR A 233 -11.32 -6.68 16.43
CA THR A 233 -12.46 -6.95 17.32
C THR A 233 -12.89 -8.42 17.30
N GLY A 234 -12.33 -9.24 16.42
CA GLY A 234 -12.72 -10.64 16.19
C GLY A 234 -13.83 -10.79 15.14
N ASP A 235 -14.35 -9.69 14.61
CA ASP A 235 -15.31 -9.72 13.50
C ASP A 235 -14.64 -10.23 12.20
N TYR A 236 -15.42 -10.93 11.36
CA TYR A 236 -14.96 -11.55 10.11
C TYR A 236 -16.07 -11.49 9.05
N TYR A 237 -15.78 -10.90 7.89
CA TYR A 237 -16.80 -10.62 6.87
C TYR A 237 -16.32 -10.90 5.45
N PRO A 238 -17.21 -11.34 4.54
CA PRO A 238 -16.89 -11.37 3.11
C PRO A 238 -16.66 -9.95 2.57
N VAL A 239 -15.73 -9.79 1.63
CA VAL A 239 -15.39 -8.46 1.05
C VAL A 239 -16.55 -7.80 0.32
N GLU A 240 -17.53 -8.57 -0.16
CA GLU A 240 -18.75 -8.09 -0.82
C GLU A 240 -19.64 -7.29 0.14
N GLU A 241 -19.50 -7.51 1.45
CA GLU A 241 -20.27 -6.80 2.48
C GLU A 241 -19.54 -5.56 3.02
N TYR A 242 -18.53 -5.05 2.32
CA TYR A 242 -17.69 -3.93 2.81
C TYR A 242 -18.49 -2.67 3.18
N GLU A 243 -19.62 -2.41 2.52
CA GLU A 243 -20.51 -1.28 2.84
C GLU A 243 -21.07 -1.35 4.27
N LYS A 244 -21.22 -2.56 4.83
CA LYS A 244 -21.62 -2.75 6.23
C LYS A 244 -20.46 -2.52 7.20
N LEU A 245 -19.22 -2.63 6.72
CA LEU A 245 -18.00 -2.45 7.53
C LEU A 245 -17.66 -0.98 7.64
N THR A 246 -17.49 -0.32 6.50
CA THR A 246 -16.93 1.02 6.43
C THR A 246 -18.00 2.00 5.99
N ASN A 247 -18.18 3.06 6.78
CA ASN A 247 -19.06 4.16 6.41
C ASN A 247 -18.19 5.36 6.03
N GLU A 248 -18.28 5.81 4.79
CA GLU A 248 -17.57 6.98 4.31
C GLU A 248 -18.39 8.26 4.51
N LYS A 249 -17.72 9.31 4.96
CA LYS A 249 -18.30 10.65 5.15
C LYS A 249 -17.41 11.71 4.52
N SER A 250 -18.01 12.57 3.71
CA SER A 250 -17.36 13.79 3.23
C SER A 250 -17.26 14.84 4.33
N VAL A 251 -16.16 15.59 4.31
CA VAL A 251 -15.92 16.76 5.15
C VAL A 251 -15.68 17.97 4.27
N ASP A 252 -15.98 19.16 4.77
CA ASP A 252 -15.89 20.42 4.01
C ASP A 252 -14.44 20.88 3.74
N TYR A 253 -13.49 20.42 4.56
CA TYR A 253 -12.09 20.86 4.50
C TYR A 253 -11.16 19.97 3.66
N SER A 254 -11.63 18.84 3.13
CA SER A 254 -10.81 17.82 2.43
C SER A 254 -11.58 17.19 1.27
N HIS A 255 -10.88 16.91 0.16
CA HIS A 255 -11.43 16.09 -0.94
C HIS A 255 -11.46 14.60 -0.60
N ALA A 256 -10.61 14.14 0.33
CA ALA A 256 -10.67 12.77 0.83
C ALA A 256 -11.85 12.60 1.81
N ARG A 257 -12.55 11.47 1.68
CA ARG A 257 -13.58 11.05 2.63
C ARG A 257 -12.93 10.48 3.89
N LEU A 258 -13.64 10.59 5.01
CA LEU A 258 -13.30 9.90 6.25
C LEU A 258 -14.07 8.60 6.33
N SER A 259 -13.41 7.51 6.73
CA SER A 259 -14.04 6.20 6.88
C SER A 259 -13.95 5.72 8.32
N ALA A 260 -15.02 5.10 8.82
CA ALA A 260 -15.09 4.58 10.18
C ALA A 260 -15.77 3.20 10.23
N TYR A 261 -15.38 2.38 11.21
CA TYR A 261 -16.00 1.10 11.53
C TYR A 261 -16.81 1.22 12.81
N ARG A 262 -18.14 1.06 12.70
CA ARG A 262 -19.08 1.22 13.84
C ARG A 262 -18.86 2.51 14.64
N GLY A 263 -18.48 3.60 13.96
CA GLY A 263 -18.21 4.91 14.56
C GLY A 263 -16.79 5.11 15.11
N SER A 264 -15.93 4.09 15.06
CA SER A 264 -14.53 4.16 15.50
C SER A 264 -13.55 4.26 14.31
N PRO A 265 -12.42 4.97 14.48
CA PRO A 265 -11.34 4.94 13.49
C PRO A 265 -10.74 3.53 13.42
N PHE A 266 -10.31 3.16 12.22
CA PHE A 266 -9.59 1.92 11.98
C PHE A 266 -8.35 2.16 11.13
N MET A 267 -7.38 1.25 11.26
CA MET A 267 -6.11 1.28 10.57
C MET A 267 -5.99 0.07 9.64
N VAL A 268 -5.60 0.34 8.40
CA VAL A 268 -5.16 -0.66 7.41
C VAL A 268 -3.67 -0.51 7.14
N GLY A 269 -3.09 -1.46 6.40
CA GLY A 269 -1.70 -1.39 5.96
C GLY A 269 -0.84 -2.52 6.52
N ALA A 270 0.49 -2.31 6.51
CA ALA A 270 1.45 -3.36 6.85
C ALA A 270 1.30 -3.85 8.29
N LEU A 271 1.18 -2.93 9.25
CA LEU A 271 1.04 -3.29 10.67
C LEU A 271 -0.25 -4.08 10.94
N SER A 272 -1.39 -3.62 10.44
CA SER A 272 -2.67 -4.34 10.59
C SER A 272 -2.60 -5.75 10.00
N ARG A 273 -1.98 -5.91 8.82
CA ARG A 273 -1.78 -7.23 8.20
C ARG A 273 -0.88 -8.12 9.05
N LEU A 274 0.23 -7.60 9.57
CA LEU A 274 1.17 -8.37 10.38
C LEU A 274 0.56 -8.79 11.72
N LEU A 275 -0.16 -7.90 12.40
CA LEU A 275 -0.77 -8.23 13.69
C LEU A 275 -1.94 -9.21 13.56
N LEU A 276 -2.75 -9.10 12.49
CA LEU A 276 -3.91 -9.97 12.28
C LEU A 276 -3.54 -11.31 11.61
N ASN A 277 -2.55 -11.32 10.71
CA ASN A 277 -2.17 -12.49 9.92
C ASN A 277 -0.75 -12.99 10.20
N GLY A 278 -0.05 -12.48 11.21
CA GLY A 278 1.36 -12.79 11.48
C GLY A 278 1.65 -14.27 11.70
N LYS A 279 0.68 -15.02 12.24
CA LYS A 279 0.77 -16.49 12.39
C LYS A 279 0.93 -17.24 11.06
N LYS A 280 0.55 -16.62 9.94
CA LYS A 280 0.65 -17.17 8.57
C LYS A 280 1.99 -16.86 7.90
N LEU A 281 2.87 -16.09 8.55
CA LEU A 281 4.23 -15.85 8.08
C LEU A 281 5.03 -17.16 8.11
N SER A 282 6.02 -17.26 7.23
CA SER A 282 6.93 -18.41 7.16
C SER A 282 8.37 -17.99 6.84
N GLY A 283 9.32 -18.91 7.08
CA GLY A 283 10.76 -18.68 6.86
C GLY A 283 11.28 -17.45 7.60
N THR A 284 12.22 -16.74 6.96
CA THR A 284 12.87 -15.55 7.52
C THR A 284 11.89 -14.47 8.01
N ALA A 285 10.77 -14.26 7.32
CA ALA A 285 9.80 -13.24 7.73
C ALA A 285 9.19 -13.58 9.10
N LYS A 286 8.92 -14.86 9.36
CA LYS A 286 8.45 -15.34 10.67
C LYS A 286 9.54 -15.23 11.74
N GLU A 287 10.79 -15.52 11.40
CA GLU A 287 11.93 -15.42 12.33
C GLU A 287 12.19 -13.96 12.77
N LEU A 288 12.01 -13.00 11.86
CA LEU A 288 12.16 -11.58 12.13
C LEU A 288 10.96 -10.97 12.85
N PHE A 289 9.76 -11.52 12.66
CA PHE A 289 8.56 -11.08 13.36
C PHE A 289 8.58 -11.57 14.80
N LYS A 290 8.81 -10.65 15.74
CA LYS A 290 8.70 -10.88 17.18
C LYS A 290 7.44 -10.16 17.64
N GLU A 291 6.48 -10.92 18.18
CA GLU A 291 5.27 -10.38 18.82
C GLU A 291 5.61 -9.52 20.04
#